data_AF-A0A8R7TFU9-F1
#
_entry.id   AF-A0A8R7TFU9-F1
#
_cell.length_a   1.000
_cell.length_b   1.000
_cell.length_c   1.000
_cell.angle_alpha   90.00
_cell.angle_beta   90.00
_cell.angle_gamma   90.00
#
_symmetry.space_group_name_H-M   'P 1'
#
loop_
_entity.id
_entity.type
_entity.pdbx_description
1 polymer ?
#
loop_
_entity_poly.entity_id
_entity_poly.type
_entity_poly.pdbx_seq_one_letter_code
_entity_poly.pdbx_strand_id
1 'polypeptide(L)'
;MDCDQSFLDTISFGYTQTQPDSPIGEQATPSTQHRSAITEKGKSNKGKNWSSDEDKVLIAAWANTSLDIVGTDENRDAYWDRISEYYNTHKESSWPERNANAINCRYTTINRETSKFCGCLQHILNRQESGRTIEEKTNDAHILFKEMDLKKRSLSH
;
A
#
# COMPACT_ATOMS: atom_id res chain seq x y z
N MET A 1 28.23 -0.71 6.50
CA MET A 1 27.09 -1.57 6.87
C MET A 1 25.90 -1.02 6.13
N ASP A 2 25.90 -1.37 4.86
CA ASP A 2 25.02 -0.82 3.84
C ASP A 2 23.68 -1.55 3.97
N CYS A 3 22.74 -0.89 4.64
CA CYS A 3 21.36 -1.36 4.68
C CYS A 3 20.78 -1.12 3.28
N ASP A 4 20.64 -2.22 2.54
CA ASP A 4 20.24 -2.34 1.14
C ASP A 4 19.25 -1.25 0.67
N GLN A 5 19.78 -0.26 -0.04
CA GLN A 5 18.97 0.67 -0.85
C GLN A 5 18.15 -0.06 -1.92
N SER A 6 18.55 -1.29 -2.29
CA SER A 6 17.83 -2.16 -3.23
C SER A 6 16.44 -2.56 -2.73
N PHE A 7 16.23 -2.70 -1.41
CA PHE A 7 14.94 -3.11 -0.83
C PHE A 7 13.86 -2.04 -1.03
N LEU A 8 14.23 -0.76 -0.97
CA LEU A 8 13.29 0.35 -1.20
C LEU A 8 13.05 0.59 -2.71
N ASP A 9 14.06 0.36 -3.55
CA ASP A 9 13.92 0.47 -5.01
C ASP A 9 13.01 -0.61 -5.60
N THR A 10 13.01 -1.83 -5.06
CA THR A 10 12.06 -2.89 -5.47
C THR A 10 10.61 -2.50 -5.20
N ILE A 11 10.33 -1.70 -4.17
CA ILE A 11 8.96 -1.27 -3.81
C ILE A 11 8.59 0.09 -4.42
N SER A 12 9.56 0.85 -4.94
CA SER A 12 9.35 2.11 -5.64
C SER A 12 9.06 1.93 -7.15
N PHE A 13 8.55 0.76 -7.56
CA PHE A 13 8.11 0.54 -8.93
C PHE A 13 6.70 1.12 -9.17
N GLY A 14 6.64 2.45 -9.32
CA GLY A 14 5.56 3.12 -10.05
C GLY A 14 4.69 4.07 -9.24
N TYR A 15 5.24 5.22 -8.81
CA TYR A 15 4.47 6.46 -8.80
C TYR A 15 4.87 7.32 -10.00
N THR A 16 4.39 6.94 -11.18
CA THR A 16 4.18 7.90 -12.28
C THR A 16 2.73 7.79 -12.68
N GLN A 17 1.92 8.62 -12.04
CA GLN A 17 0.62 9.00 -12.59
C GLN A 17 0.88 9.74 -13.90
N THR A 18 0.78 9.04 -15.02
CA THR A 18 0.75 9.67 -16.34
C THR A 18 -0.59 10.39 -16.50
N GLN A 19 -0.56 11.71 -16.29
CA GLN A 19 -1.47 12.65 -16.95
C GLN A 19 -1.23 12.54 -18.47
N PRO A 20 -2.26 12.41 -19.31
CA PRO A 20 -2.10 12.68 -20.73
C PRO A 20 -2.21 14.19 -20.96
N ASP A 21 -1.11 14.78 -21.41
CA ASP A 21 -1.03 16.12 -21.98
C ASP A 21 -2.02 16.31 -23.13
N SER A 22 -2.70 17.45 -23.12
CA SER A 22 -3.44 17.98 -24.26
C SER A 22 -2.53 18.19 -25.47
N PRO A 23 -3.07 18.00 -26.68
CA PRO A 23 -2.67 18.81 -27.83
C PRO A 23 -3.85 19.67 -28.30
N ILE A 24 -3.59 20.98 -28.35
CA ILE A 24 -4.43 21.98 -29.01
C ILE A 24 -4.36 21.77 -30.53
N GLY A 25 -5.50 21.86 -31.22
CA GLY A 25 -5.58 21.80 -32.69
C GLY A 25 -7.02 22.00 -33.17
N GLU A 26 -7.25 23.09 -33.90
CA GLU A 26 -8.53 23.72 -34.23
C GLU A 26 -9.47 22.96 -35.21
N GLN A 27 -10.77 23.10 -34.90
CA GLN A 27 -11.90 23.44 -35.81
C GLN A 27 -12.60 22.39 -36.69
N ALA A 28 -13.87 22.09 -36.33
CA ALA A 28 -15.12 22.21 -37.13
C ALA A 28 -16.16 21.12 -36.77
N THR A 29 -17.39 21.54 -36.44
CA THR A 29 -18.62 20.72 -36.22
C THR A 29 -19.27 20.37 -37.57
N PRO A 30 -20.07 19.27 -37.72
CA PRO A 30 -21.45 19.20 -37.19
C PRO A 30 -22.00 17.81 -36.72
N SER A 31 -22.92 17.89 -35.75
CA SER A 31 -24.15 17.11 -35.49
C SER A 31 -24.23 15.58 -35.74
N THR A 32 -24.71 14.82 -34.75
CA THR A 32 -26.07 14.17 -34.75
C THR A 32 -26.25 13.13 -33.62
N GLN A 33 -27.20 13.43 -32.73
CA GLN A 33 -28.17 12.58 -31.99
C GLN A 33 -27.75 11.53 -30.94
N HIS A 34 -27.93 11.96 -29.68
CA HIS A 34 -28.88 11.41 -28.69
C HIS A 34 -29.03 9.88 -28.55
N ARG A 35 -28.45 9.32 -27.48
CA ARG A 35 -29.19 8.37 -26.65
C ARG A 35 -28.83 8.52 -25.18
N SER A 36 -29.70 9.24 -24.48
CA SER A 36 -29.81 9.19 -23.03
C SER A 36 -30.10 7.76 -22.58
N ALA A 37 -29.22 7.21 -21.74
CA ALA A 37 -29.53 6.08 -20.87
C ALA A 37 -28.94 6.37 -19.49
N ILE A 38 -29.69 7.15 -18.73
CA ILE A 38 -29.67 7.12 -17.27
C ILE A 38 -30.01 5.69 -16.84
N THR A 39 -29.09 4.98 -16.20
CA THR A 39 -29.43 4.02 -15.14
C THR A 39 -28.33 3.95 -14.10
N GLU A 40 -28.74 4.36 -12.90
CA GLU A 40 -28.28 3.94 -11.57
C GLU A 40 -26.82 4.16 -11.21
N LYS A 41 -26.62 5.22 -10.43
CA LYS A 41 -25.57 5.32 -9.42
C LYS A 41 -25.61 4.06 -8.56
N GLY A 42 -24.85 3.04 -8.96
CA GLY A 42 -24.54 1.90 -8.13
C GLY A 42 -24.08 2.44 -6.78
N LYS A 43 -24.78 2.03 -5.73
CA LYS A 43 -24.40 2.28 -4.34
C LYS A 43 -22.90 2.01 -4.27
N SER A 44 -22.11 3.02 -3.97
CA SER A 44 -20.70 2.81 -3.72
C SER A 44 -20.64 1.86 -2.54
N ASN A 45 -20.37 0.59 -2.83
CA ASN A 45 -20.02 -0.39 -1.83
C ASN A 45 -18.73 0.13 -1.25
N LYS A 46 -18.84 0.96 -0.22
CA LYS A 46 -17.72 1.35 0.63
C LYS A 46 -17.26 0.02 1.20
N GLY A 47 -16.27 -0.59 0.52
CA GLY A 47 -15.82 -1.94 0.80
C GLY A 47 -15.55 -2.05 2.30
N LYS A 48 -15.92 -3.18 2.90
CA LYS A 48 -15.72 -3.41 4.33
C LYS A 48 -14.28 -3.04 4.70
N ASN A 49 -14.10 -2.25 5.75
CA ASN A 49 -12.79 -1.75 6.16
C ASN A 49 -11.84 -2.93 6.42
N TRP A 50 -10.56 -2.72 6.13
CA TRP A 50 -9.50 -3.66 6.48
C TRP A 50 -9.33 -3.74 8.00
N SER A 51 -9.11 -4.95 8.50
CA SER A 51 -8.78 -5.25 9.89
C SER A 51 -7.32 -5.66 10.07
N SER A 52 -6.82 -5.60 11.32
CA SER A 52 -5.47 -6.05 11.63
C SER A 52 -5.26 -7.55 11.39
N ASP A 53 -6.31 -8.36 11.47
CA ASP A 53 -6.23 -9.80 11.17
C ASP A 53 -6.19 -10.04 9.66
N GLU A 54 -6.92 -9.27 8.86
CA GLU A 54 -6.76 -9.26 7.40
C GLU A 54 -5.32 -8.89 7.00
N ASP A 55 -4.72 -7.89 7.66
CA ASP A 55 -3.35 -7.45 7.39
C ASP A 55 -2.33 -8.56 7.65
N LYS A 56 -2.52 -9.40 8.69
CA LYS A 56 -1.63 -10.55 8.96
C LYS A 56 -1.66 -11.56 7.83
N VAL A 57 -2.86 -11.90 7.33
CA VAL A 57 -3.02 -12.84 6.21
C VAL A 57 -2.44 -12.25 4.93
N LEU A 58 -2.62 -10.95 4.70
CA LEU A 58 -2.02 -10.24 3.57
C LEU A 58 -0.49 -10.28 3.60
N ILE A 59 0.12 -10.01 4.75
CA ILE A 59 1.58 -10.07 4.90
C ILE A 59 2.08 -11.51 4.69
N ALA A 60 1.36 -12.50 5.20
CA ALA A 60 1.68 -13.91 4.97
C ALA A 60 1.58 -14.29 3.49
N ALA A 61 0.55 -13.82 2.78
CA ALA A 61 0.37 -14.03 1.34
C ALA A 61 1.52 -13.43 0.53
N TRP A 62 1.89 -12.18 0.85
CA TRP A 62 3.02 -11.50 0.24
C TRP A 62 4.34 -12.23 0.50
N ALA A 63 4.58 -12.67 1.74
CA ALA A 63 5.80 -13.37 2.11
C ALA A 63 5.93 -14.72 1.38
N ASN A 64 4.85 -15.52 1.32
CA ASN A 64 4.85 -16.79 0.59
C ASN A 64 5.13 -16.58 -0.90
N THR A 65 4.45 -15.61 -1.52
CA THR A 65 4.63 -15.35 -2.95
C THR A 65 6.03 -14.80 -3.27
N SER A 66 6.58 -13.92 -2.42
CA SER A 66 7.90 -13.33 -2.65
C SER A 66 9.05 -14.33 -2.50
N LEU A 67 8.87 -15.37 -1.70
CA LEU A 67 9.84 -16.47 -1.56
C LEU A 67 9.78 -17.46 -2.73
N ASP A 68 8.66 -17.54 -3.45
CA ASP A 68 8.44 -18.45 -4.59
C ASP A 68 8.95 -17.86 -5.93
N ILE A 69 9.29 -16.57 -5.97
CA ILE A 69 9.71 -15.84 -7.19
C ILE A 69 11.19 -16.07 -7.55
N VAL A 70 11.89 -16.99 -6.89
CA VAL A 70 13.29 -17.32 -7.22
C VAL A 70 13.36 -18.03 -8.59
N GLY A 71 13.29 -17.26 -9.68
CA GLY A 71 13.51 -17.72 -11.05
C GLY A 71 12.52 -17.25 -12.12
N THR A 72 11.43 -16.58 -11.78
CA THR A 72 10.39 -16.20 -12.76
C THR A 72 10.32 -14.68 -12.91
N ASP A 73 10.61 -14.17 -14.11
CA ASP A 73 10.42 -12.78 -14.50
C ASP A 73 8.91 -12.52 -14.66
N GLU A 74 8.22 -12.35 -13.53
CA GLU A 74 6.77 -12.25 -13.49
C GLU A 74 6.31 -10.82 -13.77
N ASN A 75 5.33 -10.68 -14.67
CA ASN A 75 4.60 -9.43 -14.84
C ASN A 75 4.02 -9.00 -13.47
N ARG A 76 4.21 -7.72 -13.11
CA ARG A 76 3.72 -7.10 -11.87
C ARG A 76 2.24 -7.42 -11.59
N ASP A 77 1.41 -7.48 -12.62
CA ASP A 77 -0.02 -7.78 -12.46
C ASP A 77 -0.22 -9.23 -12.00
N ALA A 78 0.52 -10.18 -12.59
CA ALA A 78 0.50 -11.59 -12.21
C ALA A 78 1.04 -11.83 -10.79
N TYR A 79 1.98 -11.00 -10.32
CA TYR A 79 2.45 -11.04 -8.94
C TYR A 79 1.33 -10.72 -7.94
N TRP A 80 0.60 -9.62 -8.16
CA TRP A 80 -0.51 -9.23 -7.29
C TRP A 80 -1.71 -10.16 -7.38
N ASP A 81 -1.93 -10.78 -8.55
CA ASP A 81 -2.95 -11.81 -8.73
C ASP A 81 -2.66 -13.04 -7.86
N ARG A 82 -1.42 -13.54 -7.83
CA ARG A 82 -1.03 -14.66 -6.95
C ARG A 82 -1.20 -14.33 -5.48
N ILE A 83 -0.80 -13.12 -5.06
CA ILE A 83 -1.01 -12.68 -3.67
C ILE A 83 -2.51 -12.61 -3.34
N SER A 84 -3.32 -12.11 -4.27
CA SER A 84 -4.77 -12.03 -4.11
C SER A 84 -5.40 -13.42 -4.01
N GLU A 85 -4.98 -14.37 -4.83
CA GLU A 85 -5.41 -15.76 -4.77
C GLU A 85 -5.04 -16.42 -3.43
N TYR A 86 -3.79 -16.27 -3.00
CA TYR A 86 -3.34 -16.78 -1.70
C TYR A 86 -4.15 -16.16 -0.56
N TYR A 87 -4.36 -14.84 -0.58
CA TYR A 87 -5.16 -14.15 0.43
C TYR A 87 -6.60 -14.69 0.47
N ASN A 88 -7.26 -14.80 -0.69
CA ASN A 88 -8.65 -15.22 -0.77
C ASN A 88 -8.87 -16.70 -0.39
N THR A 89 -7.84 -17.54 -0.53
CA THR A 89 -7.86 -18.95 -0.10
C THR A 89 -7.62 -19.11 1.40
N HIS A 90 -6.88 -18.20 2.03
CA HIS A 90 -6.50 -18.27 3.45
C HIS A 90 -7.27 -17.30 4.37
N LYS A 91 -8.11 -16.43 3.80
CA LYS A 91 -8.97 -15.52 4.58
C LYS A 91 -10.03 -16.29 5.36
N GLU A 92 -10.51 -15.68 6.44
CA GLU A 92 -11.71 -16.17 7.09
C GLU A 92 -12.92 -16.12 6.16
N SER A 93 -13.81 -17.10 6.25
CA SER A 93 -15.03 -17.16 5.42
C SER A 93 -15.95 -15.95 5.62
N SER A 94 -15.84 -15.25 6.76
CA SER A 94 -16.62 -14.05 7.08
C SER A 94 -16.12 -12.77 6.39
N TRP A 95 -14.90 -12.78 5.88
CA TRP A 95 -14.25 -11.62 5.25
C TRP A 95 -14.56 -11.55 3.75
N PRO A 96 -14.69 -10.34 3.18
CA PRO A 96 -14.94 -10.19 1.75
C PRO A 96 -13.72 -10.65 0.94
N GLU A 97 -13.98 -11.09 -0.29
CA GLU A 97 -12.91 -11.26 -1.28
C GLU A 97 -12.29 -9.90 -1.63
N ARG A 98 -10.99 -9.92 -1.88
CA ARG A 98 -10.20 -8.74 -2.24
C ARG A 98 -9.52 -9.02 -3.56
N ASN A 99 -9.73 -8.14 -4.53
CA ASN A 99 -9.00 -8.21 -5.80
C ASN A 99 -7.55 -7.72 -5.64
N ALA A 100 -6.70 -8.03 -6.63
CA ALA A 100 -5.29 -7.67 -6.67
C ALA A 100 -5.03 -6.16 -6.41
N ASN A 101 -5.86 -5.27 -6.96
CA ASN A 101 -5.70 -3.84 -6.74
C ASN A 101 -5.95 -3.44 -5.27
N ALA A 102 -7.01 -3.97 -4.64
CA ALA A 102 -7.30 -3.71 -3.23
C ALA A 102 -6.18 -4.22 -2.32
N ILE A 103 -5.66 -5.41 -2.62
CA ILE A 103 -4.52 -6.06 -1.96
C ILE A 103 -3.28 -5.18 -2.06
N ASN A 104 -2.92 -4.74 -3.26
CA ASN A 104 -1.76 -3.88 -3.51
C ASN A 104 -1.88 -2.53 -2.76
N CYS A 105 -3.03 -1.84 -2.88
CA CYS A 105 -3.24 -0.57 -2.17
C CYS A 105 -3.10 -0.73 -0.65
N ARG A 106 -3.61 -1.83 -0.09
CA ARG A 106 -3.50 -2.10 1.34
C ARG A 106 -2.07 -2.41 1.75
N TYR A 107 -1.40 -3.30 1.02
CA TYR A 107 0.01 -3.64 1.26
C TYR A 107 0.89 -2.39 1.20
N THR A 108 0.73 -1.56 0.18
CA THR A 108 1.48 -0.30 0.04
C THR A 108 1.28 0.61 1.25
N THR A 109 0.06 0.65 1.80
CA THR A 109 -0.22 1.41 3.03
C THR A 109 0.52 0.81 4.23
N ILE A 110 0.42 -0.51 4.44
CA ILE A 110 1.13 -1.20 5.53
C ILE A 110 2.62 -0.94 5.42
N ASN A 111 3.22 -1.18 4.25
CA ASN A 111 4.64 -1.04 4.04
C ASN A 111 5.14 0.40 4.31
N ARG A 112 4.36 1.41 3.89
CA ARG A 112 4.68 2.81 4.18
C ARG A 112 4.69 3.10 5.68
N GLU A 113 3.66 2.67 6.40
CA GLU A 113 3.59 2.91 7.85
C GLU A 113 4.68 2.13 8.60
N THR A 114 4.97 0.88 8.20
CA THR A 114 6.07 0.07 8.74
C THR A 114 7.42 0.74 8.49
N SER A 115 7.70 1.19 7.27
CA SER A 115 8.95 1.86 6.93
C SER A 115 9.15 3.14 7.75
N LYS A 116 8.08 3.90 7.96
CA LYS A 116 8.11 5.10 8.80
C LYS A 116 8.43 4.75 10.27
N PHE A 117 7.80 3.71 10.82
CA PHE A 117 8.10 3.24 12.17
C PHE A 117 9.56 2.76 12.29
N CYS A 118 10.07 2.02 11.30
CA CYS A 118 11.48 1.61 11.25
C CYS A 118 12.42 2.82 11.31
N GLY A 119 12.09 3.92 10.61
CA GLY A 119 12.83 5.18 10.70
C GLY A 119 12.81 5.78 12.12
N CYS A 120 11.66 5.75 12.80
CA CYS A 120 11.56 6.17 14.21
C CYS A 120 12.44 5.29 15.13
N LEU A 121 12.39 3.97 14.95
CA LEU A 121 13.18 3.03 15.74
C LEU A 121 14.68 3.24 15.51
N GLN A 122 15.11 3.38 14.25
CA GLN A 122 16.50 3.67 13.91
C GLN A 122 16.96 5.00 14.52
N HIS A 123 16.11 6.03 14.52
CA HIS A 123 16.41 7.29 15.18
C HIS A 123 16.66 7.12 16.68
N ILE A 124 15.86 6.32 17.38
CA ILE A 124 16.06 6.02 18.82
C ILE A 124 17.33 5.19 19.03
N LEU A 125 17.58 4.17 18.21
CA LEU A 125 18.77 3.32 18.31
C LEU A 125 20.06 4.14 18.15
N ASN A 126 20.05 5.14 17.27
CA ASN A 126 21.21 6.01 17.00
C ASN A 126 21.54 7.01 18.13
N ARG A 127 20.67 7.18 19.13
CA ARG A 127 20.94 8.11 20.26
C ARG A 127 22.06 7.64 21.21
N GLN A 128 22.63 6.45 20.99
CA GLN A 128 23.71 5.85 21.78
C GLN A 128 23.45 5.86 23.31
N GLU A 129 22.19 5.70 23.72
CA GLU A 129 21.83 5.52 25.12
C GLU A 129 22.18 4.08 25.55
N SER A 130 23.33 3.94 26.23
CA SER A 130 23.75 2.70 26.86
C SER A 130 22.91 2.39 28.09
N GLY A 131 22.53 1.12 28.27
CA GLY A 131 21.81 0.66 29.46
C GLY A 131 20.29 0.56 29.34
N ARG A 132 19.70 0.90 28.18
CA ARG A 132 18.28 0.72 27.90
C ARG A 132 18.00 -0.55 27.11
N THR A 133 16.92 -1.23 27.45
CA THR A 133 16.48 -2.47 26.80
C THR A 133 15.92 -2.19 25.40
N ILE A 134 15.82 -3.24 24.57
CA ILE A 134 15.21 -3.13 23.22
C ILE A 134 13.73 -2.75 23.33
N GLU A 135 13.03 -3.26 24.35
CA GLU A 135 11.62 -2.96 24.59
C GLU A 135 11.41 -1.48 24.89
N GLU A 136 12.22 -0.89 25.76
CA GLU A 136 12.16 0.54 26.07
C GLU A 136 12.39 1.40 24.82
N LYS A 137 13.40 1.05 24.01
CA LYS A 137 13.68 1.75 22.75
C LYS A 137 12.53 1.61 21.74
N THR A 138 11.87 0.46 21.73
CA THR A 138 10.70 0.20 20.89
C THR A 138 9.48 1.02 21.35
N ASN A 139 9.28 1.17 22.66
CA ASN A 139 8.23 2.02 23.22
C ASN A 139 8.45 3.50 22.88
N ASP A 140 9.68 3.99 23.01
CA ASP A 140 10.03 5.36 22.62
C ASP A 140 9.81 5.61 21.12
N ALA A 141 10.13 4.63 20.27
CA ALA A 141 9.86 4.70 18.84
C ALA A 141 8.35 4.78 18.53
N HIS A 142 7.50 4.05 19.28
CA HIS A 142 6.05 4.14 19.14
C HIS A 142 5.51 5.50 19.55
N ILE A 143 6.05 6.11 20.60
CA ILE A 143 5.67 7.46 21.03
C ILE A 143 6.02 8.46 19.93
N LEU A 144 7.26 8.43 19.44
CA LEU A 144 7.72 9.31 18.36
C LEU A 144 6.89 9.16 17.08
N PHE A 145 6.56 7.91 16.70
CA PHE A 145 5.71 7.63 15.54
C PHE A 145 4.33 8.28 15.66
N LYS A 146 3.67 8.15 16.82
CA LYS A 146 2.36 8.76 17.10
C LYS A 146 2.41 10.29 17.04
N GLU A 147 3.46 10.90 17.61
CA GLU A 147 3.65 12.36 17.57
C GLU A 147 3.79 12.88 16.13
N MET A 148 4.57 12.17 15.29
CA MET A 148 4.73 12.52 13.88
C MET A 148 3.40 12.43 13.11
N ASP A 149 2.56 11.44 13.41
CA ASP A 149 1.24 11.30 12.79
C ASP A 149 0.27 12.41 13.21
N LEU A 150 0.26 12.77 14.49
CA LEU A 150 -0.59 13.84 15.01
C LEU A 150 -0.21 15.19 14.40
N LYS A 151 1.09 15.51 14.32
CA LYS A 151 1.60 16.75 13.71
C LYS A 151 1.23 16.84 12.22
N LYS A 152 1.24 15.73 11.49
CA LYS A 152 0.84 15.71 10.08
C LYS A 152 -0.64 16.05 9.91
N ARG A 153 -1.52 15.55 10.80
CA ARG A 153 -2.96 15.84 10.78
C ARG A 153 -3.29 17.28 11.18
N SER A 154 -2.52 17.87 12.11
CA SER A 154 -2.72 19.26 12.52
C SER A 154 -2.27 20.29 11.48
N LEU A 155 -1.35 19.92 10.58
CA LEU A 155 -0.85 20.79 9.51
C LEU A 155 -1.70 20.77 8.23
N SER A 156 -2.77 19.96 8.18
CA SER A 156 -3.69 19.86 7.03
C SER A 156 -5.00 20.65 7.21
N HIS A 157 -4.95 21.76 7.95
CA HIS A 157 -6.01 22.78 8.05
C HIS A 157 -5.43 24.13 7.66
#